data_AF-A0A2V6ZB48-F1
#
_entry.id   AF-A0A2V6ZB48-F1
#
_cell.length_a   1.000
_cell.length_b   1.000
_cell.length_c   1.000
_cell.angle_alpha   90.00
_cell.angle_beta   90.00
_cell.angle_gamma   90.00
#
_symmetry.space_group_name_H-M   'P 1'
#
loop_
_entity.id
_entity.type
_entity.pdbx_description
1 polymer ?
#
loop_
_entity_poly.entity_id
_entity_poly.type
_entity_poly.pdbx_seq_one_letter_code
_entity_poly.pdbx_strand_id
1 'polypeptide(L)'
;MSPGYGRWDVAQQKLLFRVCPGDPVGVTLNAACFMTPVKSISLIAAAGARARVDHYFSQCARCWMPDCAYRRRPARQTVHR
;
A
#
# COMPACT_ATOMS: atom_id res chain seq x y z
N MET A 1 2.78 5.00 0.56
CA MET A 1 1.44 4.83 -0.04
C MET A 1 1.57 4.37 -1.48
N SER A 2 0.56 3.70 -2.03
CA SER A 2 0.56 3.23 -3.42
C SER A 2 -0.66 3.74 -4.19
N PRO A 3 -0.56 3.93 -5.52
CA PRO A 3 -1.71 4.18 -6.38
C PRO A 3 -2.82 3.15 -6.16
N GLY A 4 -4.08 3.57 -6.24
CA GLY A 4 -5.26 2.73 -5.97
C GLY A 4 -5.70 2.69 -4.50
N TYR A 5 -4.94 3.29 -3.57
CA TYR A 5 -5.36 3.44 -2.18
C TYR A 5 -6.04 4.80 -1.93
N GLY A 6 -7.17 4.78 -1.21
CA GLY A 6 -7.91 5.98 -0.86
C GLY A 6 -8.45 6.70 -2.10
N ARG A 7 -8.09 7.98 -2.26
CA ARG A 7 -8.45 8.80 -3.44
C ARG A 7 -7.36 8.82 -4.51
N TRP A 8 -6.25 8.11 -4.32
CA TRP A 8 -5.17 8.10 -5.29
C TRP A 8 -5.54 7.23 -6.49
N ASP A 9 -5.68 7.87 -7.65
CA ASP A 9 -5.92 7.20 -8.93
C ASP A 9 -4.87 6.10 -9.22
N VAL A 10 -5.35 4.88 -9.47
CA VAL A 10 -4.52 3.72 -9.82
C VAL A 10 -3.77 3.92 -11.14
N ALA A 11 -4.26 4.75 -12.05
CA ALA A 11 -3.58 5.05 -13.32
C ALA A 11 -2.19 5.69 -13.10
N GLN A 12 -1.98 6.34 -11.96
CA GLN A 12 -0.67 6.88 -11.56
C GLN A 12 0.39 5.80 -11.32
N GLN A 13 0.02 4.51 -11.27
CA GLN A 13 0.98 3.41 -11.23
C GLN A 13 1.85 3.36 -12.49
N LYS A 14 1.34 3.83 -13.64
CA LYS A 14 2.11 3.99 -14.87
C LYS A 14 3.25 5.00 -14.70
N LEU A 15 3.02 6.09 -13.96
CA LEU A 15 4.05 7.08 -13.65
C LEU A 15 5.14 6.47 -12.75
N LEU A 16 4.73 5.70 -11.74
CA LEU A 16 5.65 5.01 -10.84
C LEU A 16 6.58 4.04 -11.60
N PHE A 17 6.03 3.26 -12.53
CA PHE A 17 6.82 2.34 -13.37
C PHE A 17 7.74 3.03 -14.39
N ARG A 18 7.52 4.33 -14.69
CA ARG A 18 8.46 5.13 -15.49
C ARG A 18 9.69 5.56 -14.67
N VAL A 19 9.49 5.84 -13.38
CA VAL A 19 10.57 6.27 -12.47
C VAL A 19 11.33 5.08 -11.90
N CYS A 20 10.62 3.98 -11.62
CA CYS A 20 11.16 2.73 -11.11
C CYS A 20 10.63 1.56 -11.95
N PRO A 21 11.33 1.21 -13.04
CA PRO A 21 10.92 0.11 -13.91
C PRO A 21 10.87 -1.23 -13.17
N GLY A 22 9.86 -2.03 -13.45
CA GLY A 22 9.68 -3.35 -12.85
C GLY A 22 10.46 -4.47 -13.54
N ASP A 23 10.95 -4.25 -14.77
CA ASP A 23 11.67 -5.27 -15.57
C ASP A 23 12.87 -5.89 -14.84
N PRO A 24 13.72 -5.15 -14.09
CA PRO A 24 14.85 -5.73 -13.35
C PRO A 24 14.45 -6.73 -12.26
N VAL A 25 13.20 -6.68 -11.79
CA VAL A 25 12.64 -7.59 -10.77
C VAL A 25 11.54 -8.48 -11.34
N GLY A 26 11.37 -8.50 -12.67
CA GLY A 26 10.39 -9.34 -13.36
C GLY A 26 8.93 -8.95 -13.09
N VAL A 27 8.66 -7.70 -12.73
CA VAL A 27 7.29 -7.18 -12.51
C VAL A 27 6.84 -6.35 -13.70
N THR A 28 5.69 -6.69 -14.27
CA THR A 28 5.09 -5.95 -15.38
C THR A 28 3.74 -5.35 -15.00
N LEU A 29 3.32 -4.31 -15.72
CA LEU A 29 2.06 -3.61 -15.52
C LEU A 29 1.18 -3.77 -16.77
N ASN A 30 -0.05 -4.25 -16.61
CA ASN A 30 -0.98 -4.34 -17.74
C ASN A 30 -1.73 -3.02 -18.00
N ALA A 31 -2.55 -2.97 -19.05
CA ALA A 31 -3.31 -1.77 -19.44
C ALA A 31 -4.22 -1.22 -18.32
N ALA A 32 -4.75 -2.13 -17.48
CA ALA A 32 -5.61 -1.85 -16.33
C ALA A 32 -4.82 -1.57 -15.03
N CYS A 33 -3.49 -1.42 -15.10
CA CYS A 33 -2.61 -1.16 -13.97
C CYS A 33 -2.48 -2.30 -12.94
N PHE A 34 -2.81 -3.54 -13.31
CA PHE A 34 -2.47 -4.70 -12.49
C PHE A 34 -1.01 -5.10 -12.68
N MET A 35 -0.39 -5.55 -11.59
CA MET A 35 0.97 -6.07 -11.59
C MET A 35 0.98 -7.57 -11.80
N THR A 36 1.94 -8.05 -12.59
CA THR A 36 2.26 -9.47 -12.77
C THR A 36 3.71 -9.69 -12.35
N PRO A 37 4.00 -10.59 -11.39
CA PRO A 37 3.08 -11.50 -10.70
C PRO A 37 2.06 -10.80 -9.79
N VAL A 38 0.91 -11.45 -9.54
CA VAL A 38 -0.19 -10.88 -8.73
C VAL A 38 0.25 -10.50 -7.31
N LYS A 39 1.15 -11.30 -6.71
CA LYS A 39 1.75 -10.99 -5.40
C LYS A 39 2.89 -9.97 -5.52
N SER A 40 2.57 -8.80 -6.06
CA SER A 40 3.48 -7.66 -6.18
C SER A 40 2.90 -6.44 -5.48
N ILE A 41 3.76 -5.58 -4.97
CA ILE A 41 3.39 -4.29 -4.40
C ILE A 41 4.31 -3.21 -4.97
N SER A 42 3.73 -2.06 -5.30
CA SER A 42 4.47 -0.81 -5.52
C SER A 42 4.11 0.16 -4.41
N LEU A 43 5.05 1.01 -3.96
CA LEU A 43 4.76 2.04 -2.96
C LEU A 43 5.76 3.20 -3.09
N ILE A 44 5.31 4.40 -2.74
CA ILE A 44 6.17 5.56 -2.50
C ILE A 44 6.32 5.72 -0.98
N ALA A 45 7.56 5.80 -0.52
CA ALA A 45 7.91 6.12 0.86
C ALA A 45 8.48 7.54 0.90
N ALA A 46 7.90 8.40 1.73
CA ALA A 46 8.47 9.72 1.98
C ALA A 46 9.65 9.60 2.94
N ALA A 47 10.70 10.38 2.70
CA ALA A 47 11.89 10.44 3.56
C ALA A 47 12.20 11.89 3.96
N GLY A 48 12.82 12.06 5.14
CA GLY A 48 13.27 13.35 5.66
C GLY A 48 12.46 13.85 6.87
N ALA A 49 13.03 14.79 7.62
CA ALA A 49 12.48 15.29 8.89
C ALA A 49 11.08 15.94 8.77
N ARG A 50 10.68 16.34 7.55
CA ARG A 50 9.37 16.93 7.27
C ARG A 50 8.37 15.93 6.65
N ALA A 51 8.77 14.67 6.46
CA ALA A 51 7.88 13.65 5.95
C ALA A 51 6.72 13.44 6.94
N ARG A 52 5.51 13.81 6.52
CA ARG A 52 4.31 13.55 7.30
C ARG A 52 3.80 12.16 6.94
N VAL A 53 4.11 11.19 7.79
CA VAL A 53 3.52 9.85 7.71
C VAL A 53 2.27 9.87 8.58
N ASP A 54 1.10 9.92 7.97
CA ASP A 54 -0.21 9.94 8.64
C ASP A 54 -0.62 8.57 9.23
N HIS A 55 0.11 7.51 8.91
CA HIS A 55 -0.14 6.14 9.36
C HIS A 55 0.66 5.71 10.60
N TYR A 56 0.96 6.61 11.54
CA TYR A 56 1.61 6.23 12.81
C TYR A 56 0.76 5.30 13.69
N PHE A 57 -0.53 5.10 13.38
CA PHE A 57 -1.35 4.11 14.05
C PHE A 57 -1.30 2.76 13.34
N SER A 58 -1.01 1.71 14.11
CA SER A 58 -1.14 0.34 13.63
C SER A 58 -2.58 0.10 13.17
N GLN A 59 -2.76 -0.29 11.91
CA GLN A 59 -4.07 -0.70 11.39
C GLN A 59 -4.68 -1.82 12.23
N CYS A 60 -3.86 -2.64 12.92
CA CYS A 60 -4.32 -3.63 13.88
C CYS A 60 -5.18 -3.00 14.99
N ALA A 61 -4.87 -1.79 15.45
CA ALA A 61 -5.63 -1.12 16.51
C ALA A 61 -7.08 -0.77 16.12
N ARG A 62 -7.38 -0.77 14.81
CA ARG A 62 -8.71 -0.51 14.24
C ARG A 62 -9.29 -1.68 13.44
N CYS A 63 -8.55 -2.78 13.33
CA CYS A 63 -8.93 -3.94 12.53
C CYS A 63 -10.03 -4.75 13.23
N TRP A 64 -11.13 -4.98 12.52
CA TRP A 64 -12.31 -5.74 12.99
C TRP A 64 -12.11 -7.26 13.01
N MET A 65 -11.03 -7.78 12.41
CA MET A 65 -10.79 -9.24 12.32
C MET A 65 -10.60 -9.86 13.71
N PRO A 66 -11.50 -10.75 14.16
CA PRO A 66 -11.35 -11.45 15.44
C PRO A 66 -10.15 -12.40 15.38
N ASP A 67 -9.48 -12.58 16.51
CA ASP A 67 -8.40 -13.58 16.72
C ASP A 67 -7.32 -13.64 15.64
N CYS A 68 -6.99 -12.48 15.05
CA CYS A 68 -5.97 -12.40 14.01
C CYS A 68 -4.60 -12.82 14.56
N ALA A 69 -4.08 -13.96 14.09
CA ALA A 69 -2.76 -14.48 14.44
C ALA A 69 -1.59 -13.52 14.12
N TYR A 70 -1.83 -12.52 13.27
CA TYR A 70 -0.83 -11.51 12.88
C TYR A 70 -1.02 -10.15 13.56
N ARG A 71 -1.89 -10.08 14.59
CA ARG A 71 -2.22 -8.83 15.28
C ARG A 71 -1.02 -8.30 16.06
N ARG A 72 -0.51 -7.13 15.65
CA ARG A 72 0.67 -6.48 16.26
C ARG A 72 0.33 -5.51 17.41
N ARG A 73 -0.94 -5.13 17.56
CA ARG A 73 -1.48 -4.25 18.62
C ARG A 73 -2.93 -4.63 18.96
N PRO A 74 -3.37 -4.50 20.23
CA PRO A 74 -4.77 -4.70 20.61
C PRO A 74 -5.73 -3.80 19.82
N ALA A 75 -6.90 -4.31 19.43
CA ALA A 75 -7.97 -3.48 18.89
C ALA A 75 -8.51 -2.56 19.99
N ARG A 76 -8.58 -1.25 19.73
CA ARG A 76 -9.17 -0.27 20.66
C ARG A 76 -10.54 0.22 20.19
N GLN A 77 -10.68 0.43 18.89
CA GLN A 77 -11.93 0.82 18.25
C GLN A 77 -11.97 0.18 16.88
N THR A 78 -12.72 -0.91 16.75
CA THR A 78 -12.90 -1.60 15.47
C THR A 78 -13.70 -0.72 14.53
N VAL A 79 -13.24 -0.59 13.29
CA VAL A 79 -14.07 0.00 12.23
C VAL A 79 -14.58 -1.12 11.34
N HIS A 80 -15.89 -1.32 11.31
CA HIS A 80 -16.54 -2.04 10.23
C HIS A 80 -16.61 -1.09 9.04
N ARG A 81 -16.21 -1.58 7.87
CA ARG A 81 -16.39 -0.87 6.61
C ARG A 81 -17.67 -1.36 5.96
#